data_AF-A0A382E7F8-F1
#
_entry.id   AF-A0A382E7F8-F1
#
_cell.length_a   1.000
_cell.length_b   1.000
_cell.length_c   1.000
_cell.angle_alpha   90.00
_cell.angle_beta   90.00
_cell.angle_gamma   90.00
#
_symmetry.space_group_name_H-M   'P 1'
#
loop_
_entity.id
_entity.type
_entity.pdbx_description
1 polymer ?
#
loop_
_entity_poly.entity_id
_entity_poly.type
_entity_poly.pdbx_seq_one_letter_code
_entity_poly.pdbx_strand_id
1 'polypeptide(L)'
;MNAHSILKRILVIILFTTGFAGSSTIKGKITDIRSGEPLIGANIMLSGTMLGSATNENGDYLISDVPIGSFTIMAMFIGYETIEKEIQVAADQEYTVNLTLKASAIELQETKVTAEKRKEKITTAPASMEIITSRDIKGKNTTNMGAYLKGLKGIDFTSSGINNYSISVRGFNSSFNTRLLTLSDGRVANIPALRVINYSTIPQSMDDVDKIEVILGPATALYGANAHSGVVNIISKPPSRSEGFTMSLSGSNDERQFRKINGRFAKKLSNAFSIKMSGLYLHAYDWPFISEEEYKSHLYPWSLTPGRTADKKDNNPWNEAGTEA
;
A
#
# COMPACT_ATOMS: atom_id res chain seq x y z
N MET A 1 -35.83 24.64 -66.04
CA MET A 1 -34.85 25.20 -65.08
C MET A 1 -34.10 24.03 -64.47
N ASN A 2 -32.85 23.82 -64.89
CA ASN A 2 -32.13 22.56 -64.70
C ASN A 2 -31.57 22.43 -63.28
N ALA A 3 -31.85 21.29 -62.62
CA ALA A 3 -31.41 20.96 -61.25
C ALA A 3 -29.89 21.06 -61.01
N HIS A 4 -29.09 21.06 -62.08
CA HIS A 4 -27.64 21.25 -62.02
C HIS A 4 -27.20 22.69 -61.66
N SER A 5 -28.04 23.72 -61.88
CA SER A 5 -27.69 25.11 -61.50
C SER A 5 -27.95 25.42 -60.03
N ILE A 6 -28.84 24.66 -59.39
CA ILE A 6 -29.17 24.80 -57.95
C ILE A 6 -28.10 24.10 -57.12
N LEU A 7 -27.61 22.93 -57.55
CA LEU A 7 -26.54 22.21 -56.85
C LEU A 7 -25.20 22.96 -56.90
N LYS A 8 -24.87 23.63 -58.00
CA LYS A 8 -23.69 24.52 -58.08
C LYS A 8 -23.81 25.79 -57.23
N ARG A 9 -25.02 26.28 -56.95
CA ARG A 9 -25.24 27.42 -56.04
C ARG A 9 -25.22 27.01 -54.57
N ILE A 10 -25.64 25.78 -54.25
CA ILE A 10 -25.54 25.21 -52.90
C ILE A 10 -24.10 24.81 -52.57
N LEU A 11 -23.30 24.36 -53.54
CA LEU A 11 -21.89 24.01 -53.35
C LEU A 11 -20.95 25.23 -53.17
N VAL A 12 -21.42 26.45 -53.47
CA VAL A 12 -20.62 27.70 -53.34
C VAL A 12 -20.86 28.42 -52.01
N ILE A 13 -21.79 27.96 -51.16
CA ILE A 13 -22.07 28.54 -49.83
C ILE A 13 -21.34 27.81 -48.69
N ILE A 14 -20.58 26.74 -48.97
CA ILE A 14 -19.75 26.02 -47.98
C ILE A 14 -18.27 26.47 -48.01
N LEU A 15 -17.97 27.60 -48.67
CA LEU A 15 -16.64 28.20 -48.63
C LEU A 15 -16.69 29.53 -47.87
N PHE A 16 -15.82 29.66 -46.87
CA PHE A 16 -15.60 30.82 -45.98
C PHE A 16 -16.55 31.03 -44.80
N THR A 17 -16.43 30.16 -43.79
CA THR A 17 -16.36 30.60 -42.39
C THR A 17 -15.36 29.74 -41.62
N THR A 18 -14.08 29.80 -42.01
CA THR A 18 -13.03 29.62 -41.00
C THR A 18 -13.11 30.85 -40.12
N GLY A 19 -13.93 30.80 -39.07
CA GLY A 19 -13.75 31.70 -37.95
C GLY A 19 -12.31 31.53 -37.52
N PHE A 20 -11.49 32.58 -37.70
CA PHE A 20 -10.26 32.70 -36.94
C PHE A 20 -10.71 32.64 -35.48
N ALA A 21 -10.61 31.47 -34.86
CA ALA A 21 -10.61 31.38 -33.42
C ALA A 21 -9.36 32.14 -33.01
N GLY A 22 -9.54 33.38 -32.53
CA GLY A 22 -8.43 34.24 -32.19
C GLY A 22 -7.56 33.56 -31.16
N SER A 23 -6.42 33.03 -31.60
CA SER A 23 -5.47 32.37 -30.73
C SER A 23 -4.76 33.44 -29.91
N SER A 24 -4.95 33.38 -28.60
CA SER A 24 -4.26 34.27 -27.69
C SER A 24 -2.93 33.67 -27.29
N THR A 25 -2.00 34.54 -26.91
CA THR A 25 -0.65 34.12 -26.50
C THR A 25 -0.41 34.56 -25.07
N ILE A 26 0.10 33.66 -24.24
CA ILE A 26 0.49 33.97 -22.86
C ILE A 26 2.00 33.84 -22.78
N LYS A 27 2.67 34.94 -22.44
CA LYS A 27 4.11 34.98 -22.17
C LYS A 27 4.39 35.45 -20.75
N GLY A 28 5.60 35.20 -20.27
CA GLY A 28 6.01 35.71 -18.97
C GLY A 28 7.35 35.16 -18.55
N LYS A 29 7.76 35.54 -17.34
CA LYS A 29 8.98 35.08 -16.69
C LYS A 29 8.66 34.40 -15.38
N ILE A 30 9.35 33.29 -15.08
CA ILE A 30 9.32 32.62 -13.79
C ILE A 30 10.64 32.82 -13.07
N THR A 31 10.58 33.38 -11.85
CA THR A 31 11.76 33.62 -11.02
C THR A 31 11.61 33.05 -9.61
N ASP A 32 12.72 32.82 -8.94
CA ASP A 32 12.75 32.48 -7.51
C ASP A 32 12.42 33.73 -6.66
N ILE A 33 11.47 33.60 -5.72
CA ILE A 33 11.02 34.74 -4.89
C ILE A 33 12.11 35.29 -3.96
N ARG A 34 13.12 34.49 -3.60
CA ARG A 34 14.18 34.84 -2.64
C ARG A 34 15.45 35.29 -3.34
N SER A 35 15.94 34.56 -4.33
CA SER A 35 17.17 34.95 -5.06
C SER A 35 16.89 35.92 -6.20
N GLY A 36 15.65 35.99 -6.70
CA GLY A 36 15.30 36.76 -7.91
C GLY A 36 15.85 36.13 -9.19
N GLU A 37 16.48 34.96 -9.11
CA GLU A 37 17.08 34.29 -10.27
C GLU A 37 16.01 33.68 -11.18
N PRO A 38 16.26 33.66 -12.50
CA PRO A 38 15.38 32.98 -13.44
C PRO A 38 15.39 31.47 -13.20
N LEU A 39 14.19 30.86 -13.19
CA LEU A 39 14.06 29.41 -13.06
C LEU A 39 14.06 28.78 -14.45
N ILE A 40 15.14 28.07 -14.78
CA ILE A 40 15.33 27.39 -16.07
C ILE A 40 14.63 26.03 -16.04
N GLY A 41 13.76 25.73 -17.02
CA GLY A 41 13.03 24.45 -17.09
C GLY A 41 11.85 24.33 -16.13
N ALA A 42 11.34 25.43 -15.61
CA ALA A 42 10.06 25.47 -14.90
C ALA A 42 8.91 25.22 -15.88
N ASN A 43 8.01 24.31 -15.52
CA ASN A 43 6.87 23.93 -16.34
C ASN A 43 5.69 24.85 -16.03
N ILE A 44 5.08 25.39 -17.07
CA ILE A 44 3.87 26.20 -17.00
C ILE A 44 2.77 25.54 -17.84
N MET A 45 1.57 25.40 -17.29
CA MET A 45 0.44 24.82 -18.02
C MET A 45 -0.89 25.46 -17.65
N LEU A 46 -1.84 25.40 -18.57
CA LEU A 46 -3.23 25.77 -18.33
C LEU A 46 -4.00 24.54 -17.83
N SER A 47 -4.42 24.59 -16.57
CA SER A 47 -5.16 23.50 -15.91
C SER A 47 -6.42 23.13 -16.69
N GLY A 48 -6.63 21.83 -16.88
CA GLY A 48 -7.73 21.28 -17.69
C GLY A 48 -7.46 21.23 -19.20
N THR A 49 -6.26 21.63 -19.66
CA THR A 49 -5.85 21.54 -21.08
C THR A 49 -4.48 20.86 -21.22
N MET A 50 -4.08 20.55 -22.44
CA MET A 50 -2.70 20.12 -22.76
C MET A 50 -1.80 21.30 -23.16
N LEU A 51 -2.27 22.54 -23.03
CA LEU A 51 -1.50 23.73 -23.41
C LEU A 51 -0.57 24.14 -22.27
N GLY A 52 0.72 24.19 -22.58
CA GLY A 52 1.78 24.52 -21.65
C GLY A 52 3.11 24.74 -22.34
N SER A 53 4.11 25.13 -21.57
CA SER A 53 5.45 25.43 -22.03
C SER A 53 6.45 25.23 -20.89
N ALA A 54 7.73 25.24 -21.21
CA ALA A 54 8.80 25.26 -20.21
C ALA A 54 9.61 26.54 -20.37
N THR A 55 10.14 27.05 -19.26
CA THR A 55 10.97 28.26 -19.29
C THR A 55 12.36 28.00 -19.87
N ASN A 56 12.89 28.99 -20.59
CA ASN A 56 14.24 28.96 -21.16
C ASN A 56 15.32 29.36 -20.13
N GLU A 57 16.57 29.54 -20.60
CA GLU A 57 17.73 29.93 -19.77
C GLU A 57 17.55 31.28 -19.05
N ASN A 58 16.72 32.16 -19.60
CA ASN A 58 16.38 33.45 -19.00
C ASN A 58 15.12 33.39 -18.13
N GLY A 59 14.53 32.20 -17.93
CA GLY A 59 13.29 32.00 -17.17
C GLY A 59 12.02 32.42 -17.93
N ASP A 60 12.12 32.72 -19.23
CA ASP A 60 11.00 33.17 -20.05
C ASP A 60 10.24 31.98 -20.64
N TYR A 61 8.91 32.07 -20.71
CA TYR A 61 8.03 31.09 -21.32
C TYR A 61 7.06 31.72 -22.32
N LEU A 62 6.54 30.89 -23.24
CA LEU A 62 5.54 31.26 -24.24
C LEU A 62 4.56 30.11 -24.44
N ILE A 63 3.26 30.37 -24.26
CA ILE A 63 2.15 29.47 -24.59
C ILE A 63 1.35 30.14 -25.70
N SER A 64 1.40 29.55 -26.89
CA SER A 64 0.64 30.00 -28.07
C SER A 64 -0.69 29.27 -28.17
N ASP A 65 -1.58 29.75 -29.04
CA ASP A 65 -2.83 29.08 -29.38
C ASP A 65 -3.77 28.82 -28.20
N VAL A 66 -3.80 29.77 -27.26
CA VAL A 66 -4.68 29.70 -26.09
C VAL A 66 -6.11 30.07 -26.51
N PRO A 67 -7.09 29.17 -26.30
CA PRO A 67 -8.49 29.45 -26.60
C PRO A 67 -9.07 30.48 -25.65
N ILE A 68 -10.17 31.09 -26.06
CA ILE A 68 -10.92 32.06 -25.27
C ILE A 68 -11.59 31.34 -24.09
N GLY A 69 -11.44 31.89 -22.88
CA GLY A 69 -12.06 31.31 -21.69
C GLY A 69 -11.35 31.67 -20.38
N SER A 70 -11.89 31.14 -19.29
CA SER A 70 -11.31 31.23 -17.95
C SER A 70 -10.41 30.02 -17.69
N PHE A 71 -9.14 30.26 -17.35
CA PHE A 71 -8.19 29.18 -17.07
C PHE A 71 -7.44 29.44 -15.77
N THR A 72 -6.93 28.37 -15.18
CA THR A 72 -5.96 28.46 -14.08
C THR A 72 -4.59 28.11 -14.63
N ILE A 73 -3.66 29.06 -14.59
CA ILE A 73 -2.26 28.85 -14.91
C ILE A 73 -1.59 28.18 -13.70
N MET A 74 -0.93 27.06 -13.95
CA MET A 74 -0.14 26.33 -12.95
C MET A 74 1.35 26.41 -13.34
N ALA A 75 2.17 26.90 -12.41
CA ALA A 75 3.63 26.89 -12.53
C ALA A 75 4.23 25.89 -11.56
N MET A 76 5.10 25.01 -12.07
CA MET A 76 5.70 23.91 -11.34
C MET A 76 7.20 23.84 -11.63
N PHE A 77 8.00 23.71 -10.57
CA PHE A 77 9.43 23.43 -10.69
C PHE A 77 9.85 22.53 -9.54
N ILE A 78 10.77 21.60 -9.79
CA ILE A 78 11.18 20.62 -8.78
C ILE A 78 11.84 21.36 -7.61
N GLY A 79 11.34 21.11 -6.39
CA GLY A 79 11.81 21.81 -5.18
C GLY A 79 11.13 23.16 -4.92
N TYR A 80 10.04 23.48 -5.64
CA TYR A 80 9.27 24.72 -5.49
C TYR A 80 7.79 24.44 -5.22
N GLU A 81 7.12 25.35 -4.52
CA GLU A 81 5.68 25.29 -4.30
C GLU A 81 4.96 25.55 -5.62
N THR A 82 3.95 24.73 -5.95
CA THR A 82 3.11 24.96 -7.14
C THR A 82 2.26 26.22 -6.91
N ILE A 83 2.29 27.13 -7.87
CA ILE A 83 1.43 28.31 -7.88
C ILE A 83 0.31 28.12 -8.88
N GLU A 84 -0.90 28.43 -8.44
CA GLU A 84 -2.10 28.49 -9.26
C GLU A 84 -2.55 29.95 -9.36
N LYS A 85 -2.82 30.42 -10.59
CA LYS A 85 -3.29 31.78 -10.85
C LYS A 85 -4.39 31.77 -11.91
N GLU A 86 -5.54 32.35 -11.57
CA GLU A 86 -6.63 32.49 -12.53
C GLU A 86 -6.31 33.57 -13.58
N ILE A 87 -6.67 33.29 -14.83
CA ILE A 87 -6.59 34.22 -15.96
C ILE A 87 -7.86 34.13 -16.81
N GLN A 88 -8.32 35.30 -17.27
CA GLN A 88 -9.39 35.41 -18.26
C GLN A 88 -8.76 35.76 -19.61
N VAL A 89 -8.91 34.87 -20.59
CA VAL A 89 -8.32 35.00 -21.93
C VAL A 89 -9.41 35.41 -22.92
N ALA A 90 -9.26 36.58 -23.52
CA ALA A 90 -10.09 37.12 -24.60
C ALA A 90 -9.37 37.00 -25.95
N ALA A 91 -10.13 36.98 -27.04
CA ALA A 91 -9.63 36.73 -28.40
C ALA A 91 -8.50 37.68 -28.83
N ASP A 92 -7.51 37.15 -29.55
CA ASP A 92 -6.44 37.89 -30.22
C ASP A 92 -5.64 38.83 -29.30
N GLN A 93 -5.46 38.44 -28.03
CA GLN A 93 -4.69 39.21 -27.06
C GLN A 93 -3.40 38.50 -26.65
N GLU A 94 -2.40 39.32 -26.32
CA GLU A 94 -1.17 38.86 -25.71
C GLU A 94 -1.16 39.20 -24.22
N TYR A 95 -1.06 38.18 -23.37
CA TYR A 95 -1.03 38.31 -21.93
C TYR A 95 0.40 38.15 -21.42
N THR A 96 0.85 39.10 -20.60
CA THR A 96 2.13 38.97 -19.88
C THR A 96 1.86 38.63 -18.42
N VAL A 97 2.25 37.43 -17.99
CA VAL A 97 2.04 36.94 -16.63
C VAL A 97 3.38 36.53 -16.03
N ASN A 98 3.94 37.37 -15.17
CA ASN A 98 5.14 36.99 -14.42
C ASN A 98 4.73 36.25 -13.14
N LEU A 99 5.44 35.18 -12.84
CA LEU A 99 5.19 34.33 -11.67
C LEU A 99 6.48 34.22 -10.86
N THR A 100 6.36 34.25 -9.54
CA THR A 100 7.48 34.06 -8.62
C THR A 100 7.23 32.80 -7.84
N LEU A 101 8.09 31.79 -7.98
CA LEU A 101 7.95 30.55 -7.23
C LEU A 101 8.72 30.66 -5.92
N LYS A 102 8.12 30.13 -4.87
CA LYS A 102 8.77 29.98 -3.57
C LYS A 102 9.40 28.61 -3.51
N ALA A 103 10.69 28.54 -3.18
CA ALA A 103 11.35 27.27 -2.90
C ALA A 103 10.55 26.52 -1.83
N SER A 104 10.05 25.35 -2.21
CA SER A 104 9.42 24.42 -1.29
C SER A 104 10.57 23.88 -0.47
N ALA A 105 10.64 24.26 0.82
CA ALA A 105 11.29 23.38 1.76
C ALA A 105 10.58 22.05 1.55
N ILE A 106 11.31 21.01 1.13
CA ILE A 106 10.78 19.65 1.14
C ILE A 106 10.36 19.43 2.59
N GLU A 107 9.11 19.72 2.90
CA GLU A 107 8.41 19.16 4.03
C GLU A 107 8.26 17.68 3.64
N LEU A 108 9.37 16.95 3.82
CA LEU A 108 9.26 15.72 4.58
C LEU A 108 8.30 16.10 5.68
N GLN A 109 7.09 15.55 5.68
CA GLN A 109 6.18 15.68 6.80
C GLN A 109 7.05 15.42 8.01
N GLU A 110 7.42 16.51 8.69
CA GLU A 110 8.22 16.43 9.88
C GLU A 110 7.22 15.80 10.80
N THR A 111 7.31 14.47 10.94
CA THR A 111 6.62 13.75 11.98
C THR A 111 6.90 14.60 13.18
N LYS A 112 5.89 15.30 13.69
CA LYS A 112 6.05 16.21 14.80
C LYS A 112 6.47 15.32 15.94
N VAL A 113 7.78 15.12 16.10
CA VAL A 113 8.39 14.49 17.26
C VAL A 113 8.31 15.58 18.31
N THR A 114 7.08 15.92 18.68
CA THR A 114 6.78 16.38 20.00
C THR A 114 7.55 15.43 20.89
N ALA A 115 8.46 15.96 21.68
CA ALA A 115 9.24 15.22 22.63
C ALA A 115 8.29 14.64 23.70
N GLU A 116 7.42 13.71 23.31
CA GLU A 116 6.80 12.76 24.19
C GLU A 116 7.93 11.84 24.63
N LYS A 117 8.48 12.19 25.80
CA LYS A 117 9.06 11.30 26.80
C LYS A 117 9.66 10.03 26.15
N ARG A 118 10.95 10.11 25.77
CA ARG A 118 11.76 9.01 25.23
C ARG A 118 11.16 7.65 25.58
N LYS A 119 10.54 6.98 24.59
CA LYS A 119 10.56 5.51 24.59
C LYS A 119 12.03 5.14 24.73
N GLU A 120 12.34 4.38 25.77
CA GLU A 120 13.72 4.09 26.19
C GLU A 120 14.60 3.76 24.98
N LYS A 121 15.80 4.33 24.98
CA LYS A 121 16.78 4.10 23.93
C LYS A 121 17.08 2.60 23.92
N ILE A 122 17.12 1.94 22.75
CA ILE A 122 17.45 0.50 22.65
C ILE A 122 18.76 0.18 23.40
N THR A 123 19.69 1.16 23.47
CA THR A 123 20.96 1.05 24.21
C THR A 123 20.84 0.93 25.73
N THR A 124 19.69 1.26 26.33
CA THR A 124 19.44 1.10 27.78
C THR A 124 18.62 -0.13 28.12
N ALA A 125 18.14 -0.89 27.11
CA ALA A 125 17.45 -2.15 27.36
C ALA A 125 18.48 -3.23 27.77
N PRO A 126 18.32 -3.90 28.92
CA PRO A 126 19.27 -4.92 29.39
C PRO A 126 19.26 -6.22 28.55
N ALA A 127 18.37 -6.33 27.56
CA ALA A 127 18.25 -7.47 26.65
C ALA A 127 18.28 -7.01 25.19
N SER A 128 18.80 -7.86 24.28
CA SER A 128 18.81 -7.58 22.84
C SER A 128 17.37 -7.44 22.33
N MET A 129 17.03 -6.27 21.80
CA MET A 129 15.72 -5.97 21.25
C MET A 129 15.82 -5.64 19.76
N GLU A 130 14.94 -6.24 18.96
CA GLU A 130 14.74 -5.92 17.55
C GLU A 130 13.39 -5.20 17.40
N ILE A 131 13.36 -4.16 16.57
CA ILE A 131 12.14 -3.40 16.29
C ILE A 131 11.91 -3.40 14.78
N ILE A 132 10.74 -3.91 14.38
CA ILE A 132 10.28 -3.89 13.00
C ILE A 132 9.31 -2.73 12.90
N THR A 133 9.69 -1.71 12.15
CA THR A 133 8.92 -0.47 12.06
C THR A 133 7.80 -0.58 11.03
N SER A 134 6.79 0.29 11.14
CA SER A 134 5.76 0.43 10.11
C SER A 134 6.30 0.67 8.69
N ARG A 135 7.50 1.28 8.56
CA ARG A 135 8.20 1.44 7.28
C ARG A 135 8.69 0.10 6.72
N ASP A 136 9.28 -0.74 7.56
CA ASP A 136 9.75 -2.08 7.15
C ASP A 136 8.58 -2.98 6.74
N ILE A 137 7.45 -2.85 7.44
CA ILE A 137 6.20 -3.56 7.14
C ILE A 137 5.64 -3.13 5.78
N LYS A 138 5.58 -1.82 5.52
CA LYS A 138 5.11 -1.28 4.23
C LYS A 138 6.05 -1.61 3.06
N GLY A 139 7.36 -1.68 3.32
CA GLY A 139 8.37 -1.97 2.30
C GLY A 139 8.41 -3.44 1.86
N LYS A 140 7.74 -4.34 2.58
CA LYS A 140 7.71 -5.78 2.29
C LYS A 140 6.26 -6.25 2.14
N ASN A 141 5.93 -6.80 0.97
CA ASN A 141 4.66 -7.51 0.81
C ASN A 141 4.84 -8.96 1.29
N THR A 142 4.18 -9.32 2.38
CA THR A 142 4.20 -10.69 2.92
C THR A 142 2.79 -11.24 3.05
N THR A 143 2.67 -12.57 3.03
CA THR A 143 1.39 -13.24 3.22
C THR A 143 0.94 -13.15 4.68
N ASN A 144 1.89 -13.28 5.62
CA ASN A 144 1.65 -13.35 7.06
C ASN A 144 2.59 -12.47 7.89
N MET A 145 2.24 -12.24 9.17
CA MET A 145 2.98 -11.30 10.03
C MET A 145 4.35 -11.82 10.44
N GLY A 146 4.49 -13.14 10.64
CA GLY A 146 5.76 -13.74 11.06
C GLY A 146 6.86 -13.60 10.02
N ALA A 147 6.50 -13.51 8.73
CA ALA A 147 7.45 -13.29 7.65
C ALA A 147 8.24 -11.97 7.79
N TYR A 148 7.73 -10.96 8.50
CA TYR A 148 8.49 -9.75 8.81
C TYR A 148 9.65 -9.99 9.78
N LEU A 149 9.55 -11.03 10.61
CA LEU A 149 10.59 -11.43 11.56
C LEU A 149 11.60 -12.39 10.94
N LYS A 150 11.35 -12.87 9.72
CA LYS A 150 12.23 -13.81 9.01
C LYS A 150 13.59 -13.16 8.74
N GLY A 151 14.65 -13.85 9.13
CA GLY A 151 16.05 -13.42 8.93
C GLY A 151 16.60 -12.53 10.05
N LEU A 152 15.81 -12.19 11.06
CA LEU A 152 16.33 -11.52 12.26
C LEU A 152 17.19 -12.49 13.09
N LYS A 153 18.28 -11.96 13.65
CA LYS A 153 19.24 -12.78 14.40
C LYS A 153 18.60 -13.40 15.64
N GLY A 154 18.71 -14.72 15.77
CA GLY A 154 18.19 -15.46 16.92
C GLY A 154 16.68 -15.71 16.87
N ILE A 155 16.03 -15.36 15.76
CA ILE A 155 14.65 -15.77 15.45
C ILE A 155 14.71 -16.92 14.46
N ASP A 156 14.00 -18.00 14.78
CA ASP A 156 13.71 -19.07 13.85
C ASP A 156 12.22 -18.99 13.44
N PHE A 157 12.01 -18.87 12.13
CA PHE A 157 10.69 -18.74 11.51
C PHE A 157 10.43 -19.99 10.68
N THR A 158 9.38 -20.72 11.03
CA THR A 158 8.93 -21.89 10.27
C THR A 158 7.55 -21.62 9.71
N SER A 159 7.39 -21.81 8.40
CA SER A 159 6.09 -21.71 7.72
C SER A 159 5.66 -23.12 7.32
N SER A 160 4.48 -23.55 7.76
CA SER A 160 3.85 -24.82 7.35
C SER A 160 2.75 -24.60 6.31
N GLY A 161 2.43 -23.35 6.00
CA GLY A 161 1.46 -22.96 5.00
C GLY A 161 1.58 -21.49 4.63
N ILE A 162 0.63 -20.96 3.86
CA ILE A 162 0.60 -19.54 3.43
C ILE A 162 0.42 -18.60 4.62
N ASN A 163 -0.49 -18.93 5.53
CA ASN A 163 -0.75 -18.19 6.76
C ASN A 163 -0.50 -19.00 8.03
N ASN A 164 -0.07 -20.26 7.91
CA ASN A 164 0.27 -21.09 9.05
C ASN A 164 1.79 -21.05 9.28
N TYR A 165 2.19 -20.56 10.46
CA TYR A 165 3.60 -20.38 10.81
C TYR A 165 3.81 -20.39 12.32
N SER A 166 5.03 -20.72 12.73
CA SER A 166 5.51 -20.64 14.09
C SER A 166 6.78 -19.78 14.16
N ILE A 167 6.95 -19.14 15.30
CA ILE A 167 8.13 -18.32 15.59
C ILE A 167 8.72 -18.85 16.88
N SER A 168 10.03 -19.03 16.89
CA SER A 168 10.78 -19.34 18.10
C SER A 168 12.00 -18.43 18.21
N VAL A 169 12.44 -18.19 19.44
CA VAL A 169 13.60 -17.36 19.72
C VAL A 169 14.61 -18.21 20.50
N ARG A 170 15.86 -18.25 20.00
CA ARG A 170 17.00 -18.94 20.64
C ARG A 170 16.63 -20.30 21.26
N GLY A 171 16.14 -21.23 20.45
CA GLY A 171 15.71 -22.55 20.91
C GLY A 171 15.12 -23.40 19.79
N PHE A 172 14.54 -24.54 20.18
CA PHE A 172 13.89 -25.45 19.24
C PHE A 172 12.49 -24.96 18.89
N ASN A 173 12.17 -24.97 17.60
CA ASN A 173 10.84 -24.68 17.10
C ASN A 173 9.96 -25.93 17.20
N SER A 174 8.72 -25.76 17.64
CA SER A 174 7.70 -26.80 17.60
C SER A 174 6.36 -26.14 17.34
N SER A 175 5.39 -26.90 16.84
CA SER A 175 4.02 -26.42 16.60
C SER A 175 3.31 -25.91 17.86
N PHE A 176 3.85 -26.21 19.06
CA PHE A 176 3.29 -25.83 20.35
C PHE A 176 4.32 -25.11 21.24
N ASN A 177 5.01 -24.11 20.69
CA ASN A 177 5.98 -23.35 21.47
C ASN A 177 5.28 -22.44 22.49
N THR A 178 5.39 -22.77 23.78
CA THR A 178 4.86 -21.98 24.91
C THR A 178 5.92 -21.09 25.58
N ARG A 179 7.16 -21.10 25.10
CA ARG A 179 8.30 -20.39 25.73
C ARG A 179 8.53 -19.00 25.16
N LEU A 180 7.87 -18.66 24.06
CA LEU A 180 7.84 -17.32 23.46
C LEU A 180 6.50 -16.65 23.80
N LEU A 181 6.54 -15.55 24.53
CA LEU A 181 5.33 -14.79 24.85
C LEU A 181 4.97 -13.89 23.67
N THR A 182 3.79 -14.06 23.10
CA THR A 182 3.26 -13.14 22.07
C THR A 182 2.17 -12.25 22.66
N LEU A 183 2.31 -10.95 22.43
CA LEU A 183 1.41 -9.91 22.86
C LEU A 183 0.85 -9.15 21.64
N SER A 184 -0.41 -8.75 21.73
CA SER A 184 -1.04 -7.76 20.86
C SER A 184 -1.46 -6.59 21.74
N ASP A 185 -0.89 -5.41 21.50
CA ASP A 185 -1.10 -4.21 22.32
C ASP A 185 -0.90 -4.47 23.83
N GLY A 186 0.13 -5.25 24.18
CA GLY A 186 0.46 -5.61 25.56
C GLY A 186 -0.43 -6.69 26.19
N ARG A 187 -1.42 -7.24 25.46
CA ARG A 187 -2.28 -8.34 25.94
C ARG A 187 -1.84 -9.66 25.32
N VAL A 188 -1.88 -10.74 26.10
CA VAL A 188 -1.48 -12.07 25.64
C VAL A 188 -2.35 -12.50 24.44
N ALA A 189 -1.69 -12.88 23.35
CA ALA A 189 -2.31 -13.24 22.07
C ALA A 189 -2.42 -14.77 21.87
N ASN A 190 -2.35 -15.55 22.96
CA ASN A 190 -2.48 -17.00 22.91
C ASN A 190 -3.94 -17.45 22.97
N ILE A 191 -4.22 -18.66 22.50
CA ILE A 191 -5.52 -19.29 22.67
C ILE A 191 -5.63 -19.73 24.14
N PRO A 192 -6.57 -19.18 24.94
CA PRO A 192 -6.58 -19.40 26.40
C PRO A 192 -6.64 -20.87 26.81
N ALA A 193 -7.41 -21.69 26.09
CA ALA A 193 -7.61 -23.10 26.39
C ALA A 193 -6.37 -23.97 26.12
N LEU A 194 -5.54 -23.58 25.15
CA LEU A 194 -4.44 -24.41 24.64
C LEU A 194 -3.07 -23.89 25.08
N ARG A 195 -2.98 -22.64 25.55
CA ARG A 195 -1.72 -21.92 25.84
C ARG A 195 -0.75 -21.84 24.64
N VAL A 196 -1.24 -22.10 23.44
CA VAL A 196 -0.49 -22.01 22.19
C VAL A 196 -0.87 -20.73 21.45
N ILE A 197 0.04 -20.23 20.64
CA ILE A 197 -0.20 -19.06 19.80
C ILE A 197 -0.52 -19.54 18.39
N ASN A 198 -1.75 -19.29 17.94
CA ASN A 198 -2.07 -19.37 16.52
C ASN A 198 -1.99 -17.96 15.95
N TYR A 199 -0.86 -17.66 15.31
CA TYR A 199 -0.64 -16.33 14.76
C TYR A 199 -1.66 -15.92 13.69
N SER A 200 -2.32 -16.89 13.03
CA SER A 200 -3.41 -16.64 12.07
C SER A 200 -4.65 -16.02 12.73
N THR A 201 -4.82 -16.21 14.03
CA THR A 201 -6.00 -15.74 14.79
C THR A 201 -5.80 -14.37 15.43
N ILE A 202 -4.59 -13.79 15.31
CA ILE A 202 -4.31 -12.45 15.82
C ILE A 202 -5.01 -11.44 14.88
N PRO A 203 -6.01 -10.68 15.37
CA PRO A 203 -6.88 -9.86 14.52
C PRO A 203 -6.23 -8.51 14.16
N GLN A 204 -5.01 -8.56 13.62
CA GLN A 204 -4.23 -7.36 13.28
C GLN A 204 -3.99 -7.30 11.78
N SER A 205 -4.48 -6.22 11.16
CA SER A 205 -4.15 -5.87 9.79
C SER A 205 -2.74 -5.28 9.74
N MET A 206 -1.97 -5.63 8.72
CA MET A 206 -0.60 -5.09 8.54
C MET A 206 -0.60 -3.57 8.38
N ASP A 207 -1.67 -3.00 7.82
CA ASP A 207 -1.83 -1.54 7.72
C ASP A 207 -2.05 -0.87 9.09
N ASP A 208 -2.48 -1.61 10.09
CA ASP A 208 -2.70 -1.12 11.46
C ASP A 208 -1.51 -1.34 12.39
N VAL A 209 -0.51 -2.13 12.01
CA VAL A 209 0.68 -2.31 12.83
C VAL A 209 1.56 -1.05 12.78
N ASP A 210 1.85 -0.48 13.95
CA ASP A 210 2.82 0.61 14.13
C ASP A 210 4.24 0.04 14.18
N LYS A 211 4.43 -1.01 14.99
CA LYS A 211 5.70 -1.74 15.09
C LYS A 211 5.50 -3.12 15.71
N ILE A 212 6.46 -3.98 15.46
CA ILE A 212 6.62 -5.26 16.16
C ILE A 212 7.92 -5.18 16.95
N GLU A 213 7.82 -5.38 18.27
CA GLU A 213 8.98 -5.42 19.17
C GLU A 213 9.29 -6.88 19.48
N VAL A 214 10.56 -7.26 19.36
CA VAL A 214 11.03 -8.58 19.70
C VAL A 214 12.13 -8.47 20.73
N ILE A 215 11.91 -9.01 21.92
CA ILE A 215 12.91 -9.14 22.97
C ILE A 215 13.50 -10.54 22.88
N LEU A 216 14.82 -10.61 22.67
CA LEU A 216 15.54 -11.86 22.51
C LEU A 216 16.12 -12.33 23.85
N GLY A 217 15.69 -13.49 24.32
CA GLY A 217 16.14 -14.09 25.58
C GLY A 217 15.16 -13.87 26.75
N PRO A 218 15.54 -14.34 27.96
CA PRO A 218 14.63 -14.35 29.11
C PRO A 218 14.13 -12.97 29.50
N ALA A 219 12.81 -12.81 29.57
CA ALA A 219 12.13 -11.57 29.96
C ALA A 219 11.03 -11.79 31.01
N THR A 220 11.05 -12.95 31.68
CA THR A 220 10.07 -13.37 32.70
C THR A 220 9.93 -12.38 33.86
N ALA A 221 11.00 -11.66 34.22
CA ALA A 221 10.94 -10.67 35.30
C ALA A 221 9.98 -9.50 35.01
N LEU A 222 9.87 -9.08 33.74
CA LEU A 222 9.04 -7.96 33.33
C LEU A 222 7.67 -8.41 32.78
N TYR A 223 7.63 -9.55 32.10
CA TYR A 223 6.44 -10.00 31.37
C TYR A 223 5.75 -11.23 31.97
N GLY A 224 6.35 -11.86 32.98
CA GLY A 224 5.79 -13.03 33.65
C GLY A 224 5.93 -14.32 32.85
N ALA A 225 4.97 -15.23 33.06
CA ALA A 225 4.98 -16.57 32.49
C ALA A 225 5.09 -16.56 30.95
N ASN A 226 5.67 -17.63 30.39
CA ASN A 226 5.86 -17.83 28.94
C ASN A 226 6.84 -16.87 28.25
N ALA A 227 7.45 -15.91 28.96
CA ALA A 227 8.52 -15.04 28.44
C ALA A 227 9.93 -15.61 28.68
N HIS A 228 10.10 -16.94 28.53
CA HIS A 228 11.36 -17.63 28.84
C HIS A 228 12.40 -17.47 27.72
N SER A 229 11.98 -17.66 26.47
CA SER A 229 12.81 -17.52 25.28
C SER A 229 12.84 -16.09 24.74
N GLY A 230 11.80 -15.30 25.03
CA GLY A 230 11.64 -13.95 24.52
C GLY A 230 10.21 -13.44 24.60
N VAL A 231 9.99 -12.26 24.04
CA VAL A 231 8.67 -11.63 23.89
C VAL A 231 8.55 -11.08 22.48
N VAL A 232 7.42 -11.30 21.83
CA VAL A 232 7.01 -10.62 20.60
C VAL A 232 5.80 -9.77 20.94
N ASN A 233 5.88 -8.45 20.76
CA ASN A 233 4.78 -7.53 21.02
C ASN A 233 4.40 -6.80 19.73
N ILE A 234 3.19 -7.06 19.24
CA ILE A 234 2.62 -6.41 18.08
C ILE A 234 1.85 -5.18 18.57
N ILE A 235 2.30 -4.00 18.17
CA ILE A 235 1.71 -2.73 18.61
C ILE A 235 0.95 -2.11 17.44
N SER A 236 -0.33 -1.82 17.65
CA SER A 236 -1.20 -1.20 16.67
C SER A 236 -1.10 0.34 16.70
N LYS A 237 -1.44 0.99 15.59
CA LYS A 237 -1.39 2.45 15.46
C LYS A 237 -2.51 3.08 16.30
N PRO A 238 -2.18 4.03 17.20
CA PRO A 238 -3.18 4.71 18.00
C PRO A 238 -4.09 5.58 17.14
N PRO A 239 -5.43 5.51 17.30
CA PRO A 239 -6.39 6.28 16.48
C PRO A 239 -6.26 7.80 16.65
N SER A 240 -5.77 8.25 17.81
CA SER A 240 -5.61 9.68 18.13
C SER A 240 -4.42 10.35 17.45
N ARG A 241 -3.46 9.56 16.94
CA ARG A 241 -2.24 10.07 16.28
C ARG A 241 -2.08 9.60 14.84
N SER A 242 -2.90 8.63 14.41
CA SER A 242 -2.83 8.05 13.07
C SER A 242 -4.24 7.97 12.50
N GLU A 243 -4.71 9.09 11.98
CA GLU A 243 -5.99 9.22 11.27
C GLU A 243 -5.84 8.83 9.80
N GLY A 244 -6.98 8.62 9.14
CA GLY A 244 -7.07 8.35 7.71
C GLY A 244 -7.56 6.95 7.38
N PHE A 245 -7.72 6.74 6.08
CA PHE A 245 -8.07 5.46 5.48
C PHE A 245 -6.87 4.90 4.73
N THR A 246 -6.61 3.60 4.89
CA THR A 246 -5.61 2.88 4.12
C THR A 246 -6.20 1.53 3.74
N MET A 247 -6.00 1.13 2.50
CA MET A 247 -6.43 -0.16 2.01
C MET A 247 -5.41 -0.68 1.01
N SER A 248 -5.14 -1.98 1.09
CA SER A 248 -4.22 -2.66 0.18
C SER A 248 -4.88 -3.93 -0.34
N LEU A 249 -4.75 -4.14 -1.65
CA LEU A 249 -5.13 -5.37 -2.34
C LEU A 249 -3.87 -6.05 -2.83
N SER A 250 -3.78 -7.35 -2.62
CA SER A 250 -2.73 -8.19 -3.18
C SER A 250 -3.35 -9.48 -3.73
N GLY A 251 -2.82 -9.95 -4.85
CA GLY A 251 -3.27 -11.19 -5.48
C GLY A 251 -2.18 -11.85 -6.30
N SER A 252 -2.33 -13.15 -6.55
CA SER A 252 -1.49 -13.91 -7.49
C SER A 252 -2.33 -14.40 -8.68
N ASN A 253 -1.65 -14.61 -9.81
CA ASN A 253 -2.22 -15.31 -10.96
C ASN A 253 -1.56 -16.68 -11.12
N ASP A 254 -1.67 -17.49 -10.08
CA ASP A 254 -1.15 -18.86 -10.03
C ASP A 254 -2.22 -19.82 -9.46
N GLU A 255 -1.89 -21.11 -9.41
CA GLU A 255 -2.79 -22.15 -8.89
C GLU A 255 -3.18 -21.93 -7.42
N ARG A 256 -2.44 -21.10 -6.68
CA ARG A 256 -2.73 -20.80 -5.27
C ARG A 256 -3.93 -19.86 -5.13
N GLN A 257 -4.34 -19.17 -6.20
CA GLN A 257 -5.45 -18.21 -6.19
C GLN A 257 -5.39 -17.24 -5.00
N PHE A 258 -4.18 -16.73 -4.68
CA PHE A 258 -4.00 -15.87 -3.52
C PHE A 258 -4.76 -14.55 -3.72
N ARG A 259 -5.56 -14.18 -2.73
CA ARG A 259 -6.31 -12.93 -2.64
C ARG A 259 -6.24 -12.42 -1.22
N LYS A 260 -5.71 -11.21 -1.07
CA LYS A 260 -5.55 -10.55 0.22
C LYS A 260 -6.07 -9.12 0.14
N ILE A 261 -6.92 -8.77 1.09
CA ILE A 261 -7.46 -7.43 1.26
C ILE A 261 -7.19 -7.04 2.70
N ASN A 262 -6.44 -5.97 2.91
CA ASN A 262 -6.25 -5.38 4.21
C ASN A 262 -6.67 -3.93 4.18
N GLY A 263 -7.25 -3.48 5.28
CA GLY A 263 -7.71 -2.11 5.40
C GLY A 263 -7.74 -1.63 6.82
N ARG A 264 -7.69 -0.31 6.96
CA ARG A 264 -7.74 0.42 8.21
C ARG A 264 -8.40 1.77 7.98
N PHE A 265 -9.31 2.12 8.88
CA PHE A 265 -9.88 3.44 9.01
C PHE A 265 -9.68 3.93 10.44
N ALA A 266 -9.20 5.16 10.62
CA ALA A 266 -9.15 5.79 11.92
C ALA A 266 -9.49 7.27 11.81
N LYS A 267 -10.21 7.79 12.81
CA LYS A 267 -10.61 9.19 12.87
C LYS A 267 -10.63 9.68 14.31
N LYS A 268 -10.04 10.84 14.54
CA LYS A 268 -10.18 11.60 15.77
C LYS A 268 -11.44 12.45 15.65
N LEU A 269 -12.42 12.17 16.51
CA LEU A 269 -13.70 12.87 16.49
C LEU A 269 -13.68 14.08 17.43
N SER A 270 -12.91 14.00 18.52
CA SER A 270 -12.68 15.12 19.44
C SER A 270 -11.31 14.99 20.11
N ASN A 271 -10.94 15.94 20.98
CA ASN A 271 -9.71 15.83 21.78
C ASN A 271 -9.71 14.66 22.77
N ALA A 272 -10.89 14.13 23.13
CA ALA A 272 -11.02 13.02 24.07
C ALA A 272 -11.48 11.71 23.42
N PHE A 273 -11.96 11.74 22.17
CA PHE A 273 -12.56 10.58 21.53
C PHE A 273 -11.97 10.33 20.14
N SER A 274 -11.54 9.09 19.90
CA SER A 274 -11.02 8.64 18.61
C SER A 274 -11.49 7.21 18.34
N ILE A 275 -11.78 6.91 17.09
CA ILE A 275 -12.25 5.60 16.65
C ILE A 275 -11.29 5.01 15.62
N LYS A 276 -11.14 3.69 15.65
CA LYS A 276 -10.41 2.92 14.64
C LYS A 276 -11.14 1.62 14.34
N MET A 277 -11.09 1.24 13.07
CA MET A 277 -11.52 -0.05 12.56
C MET A 277 -10.45 -0.58 11.61
N SER A 278 -10.11 -1.86 11.72
CA SER A 278 -9.14 -2.54 10.85
C SER A 278 -9.63 -3.93 10.50
N GLY A 279 -9.28 -4.40 9.30
CA GLY A 279 -9.68 -5.72 8.83
C GLY A 279 -8.66 -6.32 7.87
N LEU A 280 -8.65 -7.65 7.82
CA LEU A 280 -7.87 -8.46 6.91
C LEU A 280 -8.77 -9.60 6.40
N TYR A 281 -8.84 -9.73 5.08
CA TYR A 281 -9.38 -10.89 4.39
C TYR A 281 -8.24 -11.54 3.62
N LEU A 282 -8.07 -12.85 3.79
CA LEU A 282 -7.05 -13.64 3.12
C LEU A 282 -7.66 -14.96 2.64
N HIS A 283 -7.52 -15.25 1.35
CA HIS A 283 -7.86 -16.51 0.74
C HIS A 283 -6.70 -16.98 -0.14
N ALA A 284 -6.30 -18.24 0.00
CA ALA A 284 -5.34 -18.91 -0.87
C ALA A 284 -5.43 -20.43 -0.68
N TYR A 285 -5.05 -21.18 -1.70
CA TYR A 285 -4.81 -22.63 -1.60
C TYR A 285 -3.38 -22.91 -1.15
N ASP A 286 -3.26 -23.80 -0.17
CA ASP A 286 -1.96 -24.28 0.32
C ASP A 286 -1.36 -25.34 -0.62
N TRP A 287 -0.11 -25.72 -0.37
CA TRP A 287 0.52 -26.80 -1.15
C TRP A 287 -0.28 -28.10 -0.99
N PRO A 288 -0.69 -28.76 -2.10
CA PRO A 288 -1.24 -30.09 -2.01
C PRO A 288 -0.12 -31.04 -1.60
N PHE A 289 -0.13 -31.48 -0.35
CA PHE A 289 0.72 -32.57 0.11
C PHE A 289 -0.15 -33.78 0.40
N ILE A 290 -0.03 -34.80 -0.44
CA ILE A 290 -0.59 -36.12 -0.18
C ILE A 290 0.60 -36.96 0.27
N SER A 291 0.64 -37.30 1.57
CA SER A 291 1.66 -38.21 2.07
C SER A 291 1.47 -39.57 1.40
N GLU A 292 2.53 -40.09 0.78
CA GLU A 292 2.45 -41.39 0.10
C GLU A 292 2.21 -42.54 1.10
N GLU A 293 2.76 -42.41 2.30
CA GLU A 293 2.51 -43.35 3.40
C GLU A 293 1.09 -43.21 3.93
N GLU A 294 0.56 -41.98 4.08
CA GLU A 294 -0.83 -41.74 4.47
C GLU A 294 -1.80 -42.26 3.40
N TYR A 295 -1.51 -42.03 2.12
CA TYR A 295 -2.26 -42.54 0.98
C TYR A 295 -2.26 -44.07 0.90
N LYS A 296 -1.15 -44.72 1.27
CA LYS A 296 -1.02 -46.19 1.34
C LYS A 296 -1.58 -46.78 2.64
N SER A 297 -1.59 -46.02 3.74
CA SER A 297 -1.98 -46.49 5.08
C SER A 297 -3.40 -46.09 5.50
N HIS A 298 -4.07 -45.17 4.80
CA HIS A 298 -5.53 -45.03 4.81
C HIS A 298 -6.13 -46.30 4.19
N LEU A 299 -6.15 -47.35 4.99
CA LEU A 299 -6.91 -48.56 4.75
C LEU A 299 -8.38 -48.15 4.59
N TYR A 300 -8.90 -48.41 3.41
CA TYR A 300 -10.31 -48.62 3.07
C TYR A 300 -11.32 -48.27 4.20
N PRO A 301 -11.90 -47.06 4.22
CA PRO A 301 -13.01 -46.75 5.11
C PRO A 301 -14.29 -47.39 4.55
N TRP A 302 -14.33 -48.72 4.49
CA TRP A 302 -15.58 -49.44 4.27
C TRP A 302 -16.38 -49.42 5.57
N SER A 303 -17.19 -48.37 5.74
CA SER A 303 -18.50 -48.55 6.39
C SER A 303 -19.52 -47.42 6.16
N LEU A 304 -19.15 -46.19 5.77
CA LEU A 304 -20.13 -45.07 5.88
C LEU A 304 -20.22 -44.07 4.71
N THR A 305 -19.45 -44.17 3.62
CA THR A 305 -19.54 -43.19 2.51
C THR A 305 -19.39 -43.82 1.11
N PRO A 306 -20.46 -44.35 0.50
CA PRO A 306 -20.43 -45.01 -0.81
C PRO A 306 -20.16 -44.08 -2.01
N GLY A 307 -20.30 -42.76 -1.84
CA GLY A 307 -20.22 -41.78 -2.93
C GLY A 307 -18.80 -41.33 -3.33
N ARG A 308 -17.75 -41.83 -2.66
CA ARG A 308 -16.35 -41.43 -2.93
C ARG A 308 -15.71 -42.11 -4.14
N THR A 309 -16.34 -43.14 -4.70
CA THR A 309 -15.86 -43.86 -5.90
C THR A 309 -15.78 -43.04 -7.19
N ALA A 310 -16.35 -41.81 -7.22
CA ALA A 310 -16.53 -41.03 -8.45
C ALA A 310 -15.49 -39.91 -8.68
N ASP A 311 -14.63 -39.58 -7.72
CA ASP A 311 -13.75 -38.39 -7.82
C ASP A 311 -12.34 -38.67 -8.36
N LYS A 312 -12.02 -39.94 -8.66
CA LYS A 312 -10.71 -40.43 -9.14
C LYS A 312 -9.51 -40.06 -8.23
N LYS A 313 -9.76 -39.69 -6.98
CA LYS A 313 -8.71 -39.44 -5.98
C LYS A 313 -8.49 -40.62 -5.03
N ASP A 314 -9.32 -41.66 -5.15
CA ASP A 314 -9.17 -42.93 -4.46
C ASP A 314 -8.33 -43.94 -5.27
N ASN A 315 -7.53 -44.73 -4.55
CA ASN A 315 -6.67 -45.81 -5.06
C ASN A 315 -7.43 -47.08 -5.48
N ASN A 316 -8.62 -46.94 -6.05
CA ASN A 316 -9.55 -48.06 -6.26
C ASN A 316 -9.04 -49.02 -7.37
N PRO A 317 -8.65 -50.28 -7.05
CA PRO A 317 -8.11 -51.22 -8.04
C PRO A 317 -9.18 -51.79 -8.98
N TRP A 318 -10.47 -51.53 -8.72
CA TRP A 318 -11.58 -52.20 -9.41
C TRP A 318 -12.05 -51.52 -10.71
N ASN A 319 -11.41 -50.42 -11.15
CA ASN A 319 -11.73 -49.79 -12.44
C ASN A 319 -10.91 -50.32 -13.63
N GLU A 320 -10.04 -51.32 -13.43
CA GLU A 320 -9.31 -52.03 -14.51
C GLU A 320 -9.94 -53.38 -14.88
N ALA A 321 -11.27 -53.50 -14.81
CA ALA A 321 -11.97 -54.69 -15.31
C ALA A 321 -12.85 -54.31 -16.50
N GLY A 322 -12.31 -54.39 -17.72
CA GLY A 322 -13.17 -54.35 -18.90
C GLY A 322 -12.54 -54.08 -20.26
N THR A 323 -11.47 -54.78 -20.65
CA THR A 323 -11.22 -55.09 -22.07
C THR A 323 -10.33 -56.32 -22.21
N GLU A 324 -10.91 -57.50 -22.05
CA GLU A 324 -10.52 -58.68 -22.84
C GLU A 324 -11.80 -59.45 -23.18
N ALA A 325 -12.23 -59.30 -24.43
CA ALA A 325 -13.05 -60.23 -25.20
C ALA A 325 -12.46 -60.28 -26.60
#